data_AF-A0A2N2M698-F1
#
_entry.id   AF-A0A2N2M698-F1
#
_cell.length_a   1.000
_cell.length_b   1.000
_cell.length_c   1.000
_cell.angle_alpha   90.00
_cell.angle_beta   90.00
_cell.angle_gamma   90.00
#
_symmetry.space_group_name_H-M   'P 1'
#
loop_
_entity.id
_entity.type
_entity.pdbx_description
1 polymer ?
#
loop_
_entity_poly.entity_id
_entity_poly.type
_entity_poly.pdbx_seq_one_letter_code
_entity_poly.pdbx_strand_id
1 'polypeptide(L)' 'TAQFGKLIPAPELDRNNREEQLQQLTDEIMCQIGAMLPEHYRGFYKDHPRLKEILAENSN' A
#
# COMPACT_ATOMS: atom_id res chain seq x y z
N THR A 1 13.26 14.54 12.49
CA THR A 1 13.51 14.33 11.05
C THR A 1 12.32 13.58 10.48
N ALA A 2 11.82 13.96 9.30
CA ALA A 2 10.74 13.22 8.65
C ALA A 2 11.30 11.94 8.01
N GLN A 3 10.56 10.83 8.09
CA GLN A 3 10.89 9.58 7.41
C GLN A 3 9.94 9.40 6.22
N PHE A 4 10.48 8.92 5.10
CA PHE A 4 9.73 8.68 3.87
C PHE A 4 9.74 7.18 3.55
N GLY A 5 8.61 6.68 3.07
CA GLY A 5 8.48 5.30 2.62
C GLY A 5 9.07 5.07 1.23
N LYS A 6 8.88 3.84 0.72
CA LYS A 6 9.27 3.44 -0.63
C LYS A 6 8.56 4.31 -1.68
N LEU A 7 9.28 4.69 -2.74
CA LEU A 7 8.68 5.36 -3.89
C LEU A 7 7.75 4.38 -4.63
N ILE A 8 6.50 4.82 -4.86
CA ILE A 8 5.49 4.06 -5.60
C ILE A 8 5.13 4.89 -6.85
N PRO A 9 5.60 4.50 -8.04
CA PRO A 9 5.26 5.21 -9.26
C PRO A 9 3.80 4.96 -9.64
N ALA A 10 3.11 6.00 -10.09
CA ALA A 10 1.78 5.83 -10.66
C ALA A 10 1.88 5.10 -12.01
N PRO A 11 0.95 4.18 -12.32
CA PRO A 11 0.90 3.55 -13.64
C PRO A 11 0.46 4.57 -14.69
N GLU A 12 0.76 4.27 -15.96
CA GLU A 12 0.09 4.95 -17.07
C GLU A 12 -1.41 4.59 -17.04
N LEU A 13 -2.25 5.61 -16.89
CA LEU A 13 -3.69 5.42 -16.72
C LEU A 13 -4.36 5.17 -18.07
N ASP A 14 -4.94 3.99 -18.24
CA ASP A 14 -5.86 3.69 -19.33
C ASP A 14 -7.23 4.28 -18.99
N ARG A 15 -7.81 5.03 -19.92
CA ARG A 15 -9.15 5.62 -19.75
C ARG A 15 -10.22 4.57 -19.52
N ASN A 16 -10.09 3.39 -20.14
CA ASN A 16 -11.08 2.33 -20.01
C ASN A 16 -10.99 1.58 -18.68
N ASN A 17 -9.83 1.64 -18.00
CA ASN A 17 -9.61 0.96 -16.72
C ASN A 17 -9.12 1.86 -15.58
N ARG A 18 -9.37 3.16 -15.71
CA ARG A 18 -8.80 4.18 -14.83
C ARG A 18 -9.18 3.96 -13.37
N GLU A 19 -10.44 3.61 -13.11
CA GLU A 19 -10.94 3.44 -11.74
C GLU A 19 -10.26 2.27 -11.03
N GLU A 20 -10.16 1.11 -11.70
CA GLU A 20 -9.48 -0.06 -11.13
C GLU A 20 -7.99 0.25 -10.89
N GLN A 21 -7.31 0.87 -11.86
CA GLN A 21 -5.89 1.21 -11.71
C GLN A 21 -5.63 2.18 -10.56
N LEU A 22 -6.52 3.15 -10.35
CA LEU A 22 -6.43 4.08 -9.22
C LEU A 22 -6.72 3.38 -7.89
N GLN A 23 -7.68 2.44 -7.87
CA GLN A 23 -7.97 1.65 -6.68
C GLN A 23 -6.76 0.79 -6.30
N GLN A 24 -6.19 0.05 -7.25
CA GLN A 24 -5.00 -0.78 -7.04
C GLN A 24 -3.79 0.05 -6.55
N LEU A 25 -3.56 1.22 -7.15
CA LEU A 25 -2.49 2.12 -6.70
C LEU A 25 -2.74 2.61 -5.27
N THR A 26 -4.00 2.95 -4.95
CA THR A 26 -4.40 3.39 -3.62
C THR A 26 -4.19 2.27 -2.60
N ASP A 27 -4.61 1.05 -2.92
CA ASP A 27 -4.46 -0.13 -2.07
C ASP A 27 -2.98 -0.40 -1.77
N GLU A 28 -2.10 -0.32 -2.77
CA GLU A 28 -0.65 -0.46 -2.57
C GLU A 28 -0.10 0.63 -1.65
N ILE A 29 -0.42 1.91 -1.88
CA ILE A 29 0.03 3.03 -1.04
C ILE A 29 -0.42 2.83 0.41
N MET A 30 -1.69 2.49 0.61
CA MET A 30 -2.26 2.31 1.95
C MET A 30 -1.70 1.08 2.66
N CYS A 31 -1.43 -0.02 1.95
CA CYS A 31 -0.74 -1.19 2.52
C CYS A 31 0.70 -0.85 2.94
N GLN A 32 1.44 -0.09 2.13
CA GLN A 32 2.79 0.35 2.49
C GLN A 32 2.78 1.24 3.73
N ILE A 33 1.84 2.19 3.83
CA ILE A 33 1.65 3.00 5.03
C ILE A 33 1.28 2.12 6.23
N GLY A 34 0.35 1.18 6.07
CA GLY A 34 -0.06 0.25 7.12
C GLY A 34 1.09 -0.61 7.68
N ALA A 35 2.06 -0.98 6.83
CA ALA A 35 3.24 -1.73 7.24
C ALA A 35 4.20 -0.91 8.12
N MET A 36 4.18 0.43 7.99
CA MET A 36 4.97 1.36 8.81
C MET A 36 4.29 1.69 10.15
N LEU A 37 3.03 1.33 10.33
CA LEU A 37 2.23 1.63 11.51
C LEU A 37 2.14 0.43 12.47
N PRO A 38 1.95 0.67 13.78
CA PRO A 38 1.55 -0.36 14.73
C PRO A 38 0.26 -1.07 14.32
N GLU A 39 0.10 -2.33 14.72
CA GLU A 39 -0.97 -3.20 14.19
C GLU A 39 -2.39 -2.66 14.40
N HIS A 40 -2.64 -2.07 15.58
CA HIS A 40 -3.95 -1.52 15.93
C HIS A 40 -4.32 -0.25 15.15
N TYR A 41 -3.37 0.36 14.42
CA TYR A 41 -3.60 1.52 13.57
C TYR A 41 -3.74 1.19 12.07
N ARG A 42 -3.67 -0.08 11.67
CA ARG A 42 -3.77 -0.49 10.26
C ARG A 42 -5.16 -0.28 9.63
N GLY A 43 -6.19 -0.10 10.46
CA GLY A 43 -7.54 0.25 10.00
C GLY A 43 -8.13 -0.77 9.02
N PHE A 44 -8.70 -0.27 7.93
CA PHE A 44 -9.38 -1.08 6.90
C PHE A 44 -8.45 -2.12 6.25
N TYR A 45 -7.17 -1.78 6.05
CA TYR A 45 -6.21 -2.65 5.35
C TYR A 45 -5.59 -3.72 6.23
N LYS A 46 -5.95 -3.82 7.53
CA LYS A 46 -5.32 -4.76 8.48
C LYS A 46 -5.26 -6.21 7.98
N ASP A 47 -6.27 -6.64 7.23
CA ASP A 47 -6.42 -8.01 6.72
C ASP A 47 -6.07 -8.15 5.23
N HIS A 48 -5.67 -7.05 4.58
CA HIS A 48 -5.41 -7.05 3.15
C HIS A 48 -4.24 -7.99 2.81
N PRO A 49 -4.38 -8.89 1.82
CA PRO A 49 -3.31 -9.85 1.47
C PRO A 49 -1.97 -9.17 1.20
N ARG A 50 -2.00 -8.06 0.45
CA ARG A 50 -0.80 -7.29 0.11
C ARG A 50 -0.06 -6.73 1.33
N LEU A 51 -0.78 -6.30 2.38
CA LEU A 51 -0.15 -5.81 3.60
C LEU A 51 0.61 -6.94 4.30
N LYS A 52 0.04 -8.16 4.34
CA LYS A 52 0.67 -9.32 4.96
C LYS A 52 1.96 -9.72 4.24
N GLU A 53 1.96 -9.64 2.91
CA GLU A 53 3.18 -9.84 2.09
C GLU A 53 4.28 -8.84 2.46
N ILE A 54 3.96 -7.54 2.48
CA ILE A 54 4.93 -6.48 2.81
C ILE A 54 5.51 -6.67 4.23
N LEU A 55 4.67 -7.02 5.21
CA LEU A 55 5.12 -7.29 6.58
C LEU A 55 6.06 -8.50 6.64
N ALA A 56 5.80 -9.54 5.85
CA ALA A 56 6.68 -10.70 5.74
C ALA A 56 8.01 -10.33 5.07
N GLU A 57 8.00 -9.51 4.02
CA GLU A 57 9.20 -9.00 3.35
C GLU A 57 10.08 -8.17 4.29
N ASN A 58 9.48 -7.29 5.11
CA ASN A 58 10.19 -6.42 6.06
C ASN A 58 10.75 -7.15 7.28
N SER A 59 10.33 -8.40 7.53
CA SER A 59 10.79 -9.21 8.67
C SER A 59 12.04 -10.05 8.34
N ASN A 60 12.50 -10.03 7.09
CA ASN A 60 13.75 -10.65 6.62
C ASN A 60 14.89 -9.62 6.57
#